data_AF-A0A926L097-F1
#
_entry.id   AF-A0A926L097-F1
#
_cell.length_a   1.000
_cell.length_b   1.000
_cell.length_c   1.000
_cell.angle_alpha   90.00
_cell.angle_beta   90.00
_cell.angle_gamma   90.00
#
_symmetry.space_group_name_H-M   'P 1'
#
loop_
_entity.id
_entity.type
_entity.pdbx_description
1 polymer ?
#
loop_
_entity_poly.entity_id
_entity_poly.type
_entity_poly.pdbx_seq_one_letter_code
_entity_poly.pdbx_strand_id
1 'polypeptide(L)'
;AGRFLLHPALLDAALHPLLPGVADEGRAALLPFSWSGVRVYASGATALRVRLAPAGAETVSLAVADAVGAPVASVESLRLRPLSKEALREAASTARDGLFRVLWTAGTRAAAPVDASGWAVVGEVAVEGATRYASLDEVPAGTGTVVYAPTSAYGSEDAAGAAHGLLRDALAALQAWLADERHADATLVVATRGAVATGDGEDVTDLAHAGV
;
A
#
# COMPACT_ATOMS: atom_id res chain seq x y z
N ALA A 1 22.47 -18.99 8.49
CA ALA A 1 23.74 -18.69 7.78
C ALA A 1 23.86 -19.44 6.45
N GLY A 2 23.68 -20.77 6.40
CA GLY A 2 23.95 -21.59 5.19
C GLY A 2 23.07 -21.39 3.94
N ARG A 3 22.19 -20.37 3.89
CA ARG A 3 21.40 -20.01 2.70
C ARG A 3 21.94 -18.77 1.96
N PHE A 4 22.99 -18.14 2.48
CA PHE A 4 23.60 -16.95 1.89
C PHE A 4 25.08 -17.22 1.61
N LEU A 5 25.61 -16.64 0.53
CA LEU A 5 27.06 -16.59 0.31
C LEU A 5 27.76 -15.88 1.48
N LEU A 6 27.20 -14.74 1.89
CA LEU A 6 27.52 -14.07 3.14
C LEU A 6 26.21 -13.55 3.75
N HIS A 7 26.00 -13.79 5.05
CA HIS A 7 24.77 -13.37 5.69
C HIS A 7 24.64 -11.83 5.69
N PRO A 8 23.55 -11.23 5.17
CA PRO A 8 23.43 -9.78 5.04
C PRO A 8 23.65 -9.03 6.35
N ALA A 9 23.07 -9.50 7.46
CA ALA A 9 23.28 -8.88 8.77
C ALA A 9 24.71 -9.02 9.30
N LEU A 10 25.44 -10.07 8.90
CA LEU A 10 26.83 -10.27 9.32
C LEU A 10 27.78 -9.36 8.54
N LEU A 11 27.48 -9.15 7.25
CA LEU A 11 28.17 -8.15 6.42
C LEU A 11 27.86 -6.73 6.90
N ASP A 12 26.59 -6.42 7.18
CA ASP A 12 26.19 -5.11 7.69
C ASP A 12 26.86 -4.78 9.04
N ALA A 13 26.91 -5.75 9.96
CA ALA A 13 27.62 -5.61 11.23
C ALA A 13 29.11 -5.28 11.04
N ALA A 14 29.74 -5.78 9.97
CA ALA A 14 31.13 -5.43 9.66
C ALA A 14 31.33 -3.98 9.21
N LEU A 15 30.24 -3.29 8.82
CA LEU A 15 30.24 -1.88 8.43
C LEU A 15 29.92 -0.95 9.60
N HIS A 16 29.40 -1.46 10.72
CA HIS A 16 29.07 -0.65 11.90
C HIS A 16 30.23 0.21 12.44
N PRO A 17 31.51 -0.21 12.37
CA PRO A 17 32.63 0.67 12.74
C PRO A 17 32.78 1.94 11.88
N LEU A 18 32.13 2.01 10.72
CA LEU A 18 32.10 3.20 9.85
C LEU A 18 30.99 4.20 10.25
N LEU A 19 30.08 3.82 11.15
CA LEU A 19 29.00 4.68 11.61
C LEU A 19 29.53 5.77 12.57
N PRO A 20 28.91 6.96 12.61
CA PRO A 20 29.31 8.03 13.52
C PRO A 20 29.22 7.63 14.98
N GLY A 21 30.10 8.18 15.81
CA GLY A 21 30.14 7.90 17.25
C GLY A 21 30.95 6.65 17.64
N VAL A 22 31.40 5.84 16.68
CA VAL A 22 32.33 4.72 16.93
C VAL A 22 33.78 5.10 16.60
N ALA A 23 33.99 5.94 15.58
CA ALA A 23 35.33 6.35 15.13
C ALA A 23 35.60 7.87 15.26
N ASP A 24 34.58 8.72 15.15
CA ASP A 24 34.68 10.18 15.24
C ASP A 24 33.27 10.77 15.48
N GLU A 25 33.07 11.49 16.59
CA GLU A 25 31.78 12.10 16.94
C GLU A 25 31.46 13.34 16.08
N GLY A 26 32.46 13.94 15.43
CA GLY A 26 32.32 15.16 14.63
C GLY A 26 31.89 14.93 13.17
N ARG A 27 31.79 13.68 12.70
CA ARG A 27 31.46 13.36 11.31
C ARG A 27 29.97 13.12 11.08
N ALA A 28 29.50 13.54 9.91
CA ALA A 28 28.15 13.23 9.44
C ALA A 28 27.94 11.70 9.33
N ALA A 29 26.69 11.27 9.49
CA ALA A 29 26.30 9.89 9.22
C ALA A 29 26.63 9.51 7.79
N LEU A 30 27.52 8.53 7.63
CA LEU A 30 27.94 8.03 6.33
C LEU A 30 27.23 6.70 6.07
N LEU A 31 26.60 6.57 4.91
CA LEU A 31 25.96 5.32 4.49
C LEU A 31 26.72 4.69 3.31
N PRO A 32 26.83 3.35 3.26
CA PRO A 32 27.22 2.61 2.07
C PRO A 32 26.36 3.03 0.86
N PHE A 33 27.00 3.50 -0.22
CA PHE A 33 26.30 3.95 -1.43
C PHE A 33 26.63 3.12 -2.66
N SER A 34 27.91 2.88 -2.95
CA SER A 34 28.32 2.07 -4.11
C SER A 34 29.50 1.16 -3.80
N TRP A 35 29.47 -0.04 -4.40
CA TRP A 35 30.43 -1.11 -4.20
C TRP A 35 31.10 -1.44 -5.53
N SER A 36 32.43 -1.52 -5.54
CA SER A 36 33.24 -1.87 -6.71
C SER A 36 34.29 -2.91 -6.34
N GLY A 37 34.58 -3.81 -7.28
CA GLY A 37 35.58 -4.87 -7.09
C GLY A 37 35.20 -5.89 -6.02
N VAL A 38 33.90 -6.16 -5.83
CA VAL A 38 33.42 -7.17 -4.88
C VAL A 38 33.79 -8.56 -5.38
N ARG A 39 34.48 -9.34 -4.55
CA ARG A 39 34.81 -10.75 -4.79
C ARG A 39 34.44 -11.58 -3.58
N VAL A 40 33.89 -12.76 -3.80
CA VAL A 40 33.57 -13.74 -2.76
C VAL A 40 34.39 -15.00 -3.02
N TYR A 41 35.09 -15.48 -2.00
CA TYR A 41 36.01 -16.61 -2.07
C TYR A 41 35.45 -17.86 -1.38
N ALA A 42 34.62 -17.67 -0.35
CA ALA A 42 34.01 -18.75 0.42
C ALA A 42 32.60 -18.36 0.88
N SER A 43 31.79 -19.36 1.26
CA SER A 43 30.43 -19.16 1.77
C SER A 43 30.22 -19.86 3.10
N GLY A 44 29.13 -19.52 3.81
CA GLY A 44 28.74 -20.20 5.04
C GLY A 44 29.48 -19.75 6.31
N ALA A 45 30.33 -18.72 6.22
CA ALA A 45 30.96 -18.12 7.39
C ALA A 45 29.89 -17.62 8.39
N THR A 46 30.02 -18.04 9.64
CA THR A 46 29.14 -17.63 10.76
C THR A 46 29.74 -16.51 11.61
N ALA A 47 31.03 -16.24 11.44
CA ALA A 47 31.76 -15.16 12.08
C ALA A 47 32.82 -14.61 11.11
N LEU A 48 33.09 -13.30 11.18
CA LEU A 48 34.03 -12.61 10.30
C LEU A 48 35.11 -11.87 11.09
N ARG A 49 36.30 -11.79 10.50
CA ARG A 49 37.35 -10.81 10.80
C ARG A 49 37.47 -9.88 9.62
N VAL A 50 37.33 -8.58 9.85
CA VAL A 50 37.26 -7.58 8.77
C VAL A 50 38.32 -6.52 8.97
N ARG A 51 39.09 -6.25 7.91
CA ARG A 51 40.01 -5.12 7.82
C ARG A 51 39.38 -4.06 6.93
N LEU A 52 39.18 -2.87 7.50
CA LEU A 52 38.76 -1.67 6.80
C LEU A 52 39.99 -0.79 6.58
N ALA A 53 40.21 -0.31 5.37
CA ALA A 53 41.32 0.61 5.07
C ALA A 53 40.86 1.77 4.18
N PRO A 54 41.30 3.02 4.44
CA PRO A 54 41.00 4.16 3.58
C PRO A 54 41.41 3.90 2.14
N ALA A 55 40.54 4.24 1.18
CA ALA A 55 40.75 4.06 -0.26
C ALA A 55 40.43 5.31 -1.08
N GLY A 56 40.38 6.48 -0.44
CA GLY A 56 40.08 7.78 -1.04
C GLY A 56 39.12 8.61 -0.19
N ALA A 57 38.70 9.78 -0.70
CA ALA A 57 37.68 10.60 -0.05
C ALA A 57 36.37 9.82 0.08
N GLU A 58 35.81 9.75 1.29
CA GLU A 58 34.58 9.01 1.60
C GLU A 58 34.58 7.57 1.06
N THR A 59 35.73 6.90 1.07
CA THR A 59 35.89 5.56 0.47
C THR A 59 36.72 4.65 1.33
N VAL A 60 36.28 3.40 1.48
CA VAL A 60 37.01 2.35 2.20
C VAL A 60 37.12 1.09 1.36
N SER A 61 38.18 0.32 1.58
CA SER A 61 38.34 -1.04 1.07
C SER A 61 38.10 -2.04 2.19
N LEU A 62 37.64 -3.24 1.84
CA LEU A 62 37.34 -4.32 2.78
C LEU A 62 38.11 -5.59 2.42
N ALA A 63 38.78 -6.16 3.41
CA ALA A 63 39.23 -7.55 3.36
C ALA A 63 38.53 -8.34 4.47
N VAL A 64 37.80 -9.40 4.08
CA VAL A 64 36.95 -10.20 4.96
C VAL A 64 37.50 -11.60 5.02
N ALA A 65 37.76 -12.08 6.24
CA ALA A 65 38.17 -13.45 6.52
C ALA A 65 37.21 -14.09 7.55
N ASP A 66 37.24 -15.41 7.67
CA ASP A 66 36.50 -16.13 8.70
C ASP A 66 37.24 -16.11 10.07
N ALA A 67 36.74 -16.87 11.03
CA ALA A 67 37.33 -16.98 12.37
C ALA A 67 38.74 -17.58 12.40
N VAL A 68 39.09 -18.43 11.42
CA VAL A 68 40.41 -19.06 11.30
C VAL A 68 41.36 -18.27 10.39
N GLY A 69 40.88 -17.19 9.78
CA GLY A 69 41.67 -16.29 8.93
C GLY A 69 41.63 -16.65 7.44
N ALA A 70 40.79 -17.61 7.02
CA ALA A 70 40.63 -17.93 5.61
C ALA A 70 39.86 -16.81 4.89
N PRO A 71 40.28 -16.40 3.67
CA PRO A 71 39.58 -15.35 2.92
C PRO A 71 38.13 -15.72 2.60
N VAL A 72 37.19 -14.81 2.89
CA VAL A 72 35.76 -14.97 2.62
C VAL A 72 35.31 -14.03 1.50
N ALA A 73 35.69 -12.75 1.58
CA ALA A 73 35.35 -11.76 0.55
C ALA A 73 36.34 -10.59 0.54
N SER A 74 36.35 -9.83 -0.54
CA SER A 74 37.06 -8.56 -0.64
C SER A 74 36.22 -7.53 -1.40
N VAL A 75 36.40 -6.27 -1.05
CA VAL A 75 35.81 -5.12 -1.75
C VAL A 75 36.92 -4.11 -1.98
N GLU A 76 37.16 -3.78 -3.25
CA GLU A 76 38.19 -2.82 -3.62
C GLU A 76 37.80 -1.40 -3.20
N SER A 77 36.53 -1.03 -3.40
CA SER A 77 36.02 0.30 -3.07
C SER A 77 34.56 0.25 -2.64
N LEU A 78 34.31 0.76 -1.44
CA LEU A 78 33.00 1.09 -0.89
C LEU A 78 32.93 2.60 -0.74
N ARG A 79 32.18 3.27 -1.61
CA ARG A 79 31.86 4.69 -1.49
C ARG A 79 30.82 4.88 -0.41
N LEU A 80 31.09 5.83 0.48
CA LEU A 80 30.21 6.28 1.53
C LEU A 80 29.61 7.63 1.14
N ARG A 81 28.39 7.93 1.58
CA ARG A 81 27.76 9.23 1.36
C ARG A 81 27.22 9.82 2.65
N PRO A 82 27.34 11.14 2.87
CA PRO A 82 26.68 11.83 3.95
C PRO A 82 25.16 11.69 3.85
N LEU A 83 24.55 11.30 4.97
CA LEU A 83 23.14 11.36 5.24
C LEU A 83 22.84 12.71 5.89
N SER A 84 22.02 13.53 5.24
CA SER A 84 21.48 14.73 5.87
C SER A 84 20.45 14.33 6.92
N LYS A 85 20.70 14.71 8.17
CA LYS A 85 19.75 14.50 9.27
C LYS A 85 18.48 15.33 9.06
N GLU A 86 18.61 16.47 8.41
CA GLU A 86 17.53 17.40 8.06
C GLU A 86 16.60 16.78 7.01
N ALA A 87 17.15 16.23 5.93
CA ALA A 87 16.37 15.52 4.92
C ALA A 87 15.64 14.28 5.50
N LEU A 88 16.29 13.56 6.42
CA LEU A 88 15.65 12.43 7.11
C LEU A 88 14.50 12.89 8.03
N ARG A 89 14.69 14.00 8.75
CA ARG A 89 13.64 14.59 9.60
C ARG A 89 12.49 15.12 8.76
N GLU A 90 12.75 15.79 7.64
CA GLU A 90 11.74 16.30 6.73
C GLU A 90 10.87 15.16 6.19
N ALA A 91 11.49 14.11 5.67
CA ALA A 91 10.81 12.90 5.19
C ALA A 91 10.02 12.17 6.30
N ALA A 92 10.51 12.19 7.54
CA ALA A 92 9.80 11.62 8.68
C ALA A 92 8.64 12.50 9.17
N SER A 93 8.78 13.83 9.10
CA SER A 93 7.80 14.80 9.59
C SER A 93 6.56 14.92 8.71
N THR A 94 6.66 14.66 7.41
CA THR A 94 5.48 14.66 6.52
C THR A 94 4.53 13.50 6.78
N ALA A 95 4.95 12.48 7.56
CA ALA A 95 4.22 11.23 7.72
C ALA A 95 3.76 10.92 9.15
N ARG A 96 4.16 11.66 10.20
CA ARG A 96 3.97 11.17 11.59
C ARG A 96 3.06 11.97 12.53
N ASP A 97 2.75 13.24 12.31
CA ASP A 97 2.02 14.05 13.32
C ASP A 97 0.70 14.70 12.83
N GLY A 98 0.18 14.29 11.66
CA GLY A 98 -1.12 14.77 11.15
C GLY A 98 -2.24 13.77 11.35
N LEU A 99 -3.40 14.20 11.87
CA LEU A 99 -4.65 13.46 11.69
C LEU A 99 -5.03 13.52 10.21
N PHE A 100 -5.06 12.37 9.54
CA PHE A 100 -5.58 12.28 8.18
C PHE A 100 -7.11 12.25 8.24
N ARG A 101 -7.77 13.10 7.44
CA ARG A 101 -9.22 13.01 7.20
C ARG A 101 -9.47 12.66 5.75
N VAL A 102 -10.51 11.86 5.51
CA VAL A 102 -11.05 11.67 4.16
C VAL A 102 -11.63 13.01 3.71
N LEU A 103 -11.18 13.49 2.56
CA LEU A 103 -11.75 14.64 1.87
C LEU A 103 -12.38 14.14 0.58
N TRP A 104 -13.67 14.42 0.41
CA TRP A 104 -14.38 14.15 -0.82
C TRP A 104 -14.25 15.37 -1.73
N THR A 105 -13.71 15.18 -2.93
CA THR A 105 -13.71 16.20 -3.97
C THR A 105 -14.81 15.89 -4.96
N ALA A 106 -15.65 16.89 -5.25
CA ALA A 106 -16.69 16.74 -6.24
C ALA A 106 -16.05 16.41 -7.60
N GLY A 107 -16.44 15.27 -8.17
CA GLY A 107 -16.05 14.91 -9.53
C GLY A 107 -16.64 15.91 -10.52
N THR A 108 -15.92 16.16 -11.62
CA THR A 108 -16.46 16.97 -12.72
C THR A 108 -17.59 16.21 -13.39
N ARG A 109 -18.81 16.76 -13.34
CA ARG A 109 -19.95 16.21 -14.08
C ARG A 109 -19.65 16.27 -15.59
N ALA A 110 -19.82 15.15 -16.28
CA ALA A 110 -19.73 15.13 -17.74
C ALA A 110 -20.74 16.11 -18.35
N ALA A 111 -20.32 16.88 -19.34
CA ALA A 111 -21.16 17.91 -19.97
C ALA A 111 -22.28 17.34 -20.84
N ALA A 112 -22.11 16.11 -21.35
CA ALA A 112 -23.12 15.42 -22.13
C ALA A 112 -23.89 14.41 -21.25
N PRO A 113 -25.21 14.23 -21.47
CA PRO A 113 -25.95 13.12 -20.88
C PRO A 113 -25.30 11.78 -21.24
N VAL A 114 -25.20 10.89 -20.26
CA VAL A 114 -24.79 9.50 -20.52
C VAL A 114 -25.99 8.76 -21.07
N ASP A 115 -25.81 8.09 -22.20
CA ASP A 115 -26.80 7.13 -22.69
C ASP A 115 -26.73 5.87 -21.82
N ALA A 116 -27.68 5.76 -20.88
CA ALA A 116 -27.83 4.59 -20.02
C ALA A 116 -28.72 3.52 -20.64
N SER A 117 -29.04 3.61 -21.95
CA SER A 117 -29.75 2.55 -22.64
C SER A 117 -28.96 1.24 -22.55
N GLY A 118 -29.65 0.17 -22.13
CA GLY A 118 -29.02 -1.13 -21.88
C GLY A 118 -28.34 -1.28 -20.51
N TRP A 119 -28.39 -0.28 -19.63
CA TRP A 119 -27.98 -0.45 -18.23
C TRP A 119 -29.09 -1.14 -17.43
N ALA A 120 -28.69 -1.86 -16.38
CA ALA A 120 -29.60 -2.40 -15.37
C ALA A 120 -29.50 -1.63 -14.06
N VAL A 121 -30.61 -1.50 -13.35
CA VAL A 121 -30.68 -0.91 -12.02
C VAL A 121 -31.38 -1.86 -11.06
N VAL A 122 -30.79 -2.09 -9.90
CA VAL A 122 -31.35 -2.89 -8.81
C VAL A 122 -31.38 -2.04 -7.54
N GLY A 123 -32.54 -1.97 -6.89
CA GLY A 123 -32.75 -1.24 -5.65
C GLY A 123 -33.18 0.24 -5.81
N GLU A 124 -32.92 1.05 -4.80
CA GLU A 124 -33.55 2.38 -4.61
C GLU A 124 -32.78 3.54 -5.27
N VAL A 125 -32.34 3.34 -6.52
CA VAL A 125 -31.77 4.40 -7.36
C VAL A 125 -32.54 4.50 -8.67
N ALA A 126 -32.66 5.72 -9.19
CA ALA A 126 -33.25 5.97 -10.50
C ALA A 126 -32.16 6.45 -11.46
N VAL A 127 -32.01 5.74 -12.57
CA VAL A 127 -31.13 6.12 -13.68
C VAL A 127 -32.01 6.22 -14.92
N GLU A 128 -32.14 7.42 -15.47
CA GLU A 128 -32.94 7.68 -16.67
C GLU A 128 -32.42 6.85 -17.85
N GLY A 129 -33.30 6.09 -18.51
CA GLY A 129 -32.95 5.23 -19.64
C GLY A 129 -32.50 3.80 -19.27
N ALA A 130 -32.24 3.51 -17.98
CA ALA A 130 -31.89 2.18 -17.51
C ALA A 130 -33.12 1.32 -17.19
N THR A 131 -32.99 -0.01 -17.28
CA THR A 131 -34.06 -0.97 -16.95
C THR A 131 -33.95 -1.40 -15.48
N ARG A 132 -35.06 -1.35 -14.73
CA ARG A 132 -35.10 -1.75 -13.32
C ARG A 132 -35.40 -3.25 -13.18
N TYR A 133 -34.65 -3.92 -12.32
CA TYR A 133 -34.81 -5.32 -11.94
C TYR A 133 -35.03 -5.43 -10.42
N ALA A 134 -35.66 -6.50 -9.96
CA ALA A 134 -35.93 -6.68 -8.54
C ALA A 134 -34.65 -7.06 -7.77
N SER A 135 -33.77 -7.81 -8.41
CA SER A 135 -32.54 -8.35 -7.82
C SER A 135 -31.45 -8.56 -8.87
N LEU A 136 -30.21 -8.77 -8.42
CA LEU A 136 -29.05 -8.93 -9.31
C LEU A 136 -29.13 -10.22 -10.16
N ASP A 137 -29.77 -11.27 -9.67
CA ASP A 137 -29.93 -12.56 -10.37
C ASP A 137 -30.90 -12.50 -11.56
N GLU A 138 -31.81 -11.52 -11.56
CA GLU A 138 -32.73 -11.26 -12.68
C GLU A 138 -32.07 -10.47 -13.83
N VAL A 139 -30.86 -9.93 -13.62
CA VAL A 139 -30.18 -9.13 -14.63
C VAL A 139 -29.74 -10.05 -15.79
N PRO A 140 -30.10 -9.75 -17.05
CA PRO A 140 -29.71 -10.57 -18.19
C PRO A 140 -28.20 -10.63 -18.39
N ALA A 141 -27.73 -11.77 -18.90
CA ALA A 141 -26.37 -11.88 -19.40
C ALA A 141 -26.15 -10.88 -20.57
N GLY A 142 -24.94 -10.30 -20.64
CA GLY A 142 -24.60 -9.31 -21.67
C GLY A 142 -25.00 -7.86 -21.33
N THR A 143 -25.58 -7.60 -20.16
CA THR A 143 -25.72 -6.23 -19.64
C THR A 143 -24.34 -5.67 -19.31
N GLY A 144 -23.95 -4.57 -19.95
CA GLY A 144 -22.62 -3.97 -19.76
C GLY A 144 -22.41 -3.28 -18.41
N THR A 145 -23.43 -2.57 -17.92
CA THR A 145 -23.36 -1.81 -16.65
C THR A 145 -24.58 -2.10 -15.79
N VAL A 146 -24.33 -2.42 -14.52
CA VAL A 146 -25.37 -2.67 -13.51
C VAL A 146 -25.15 -1.74 -12.34
N VAL A 147 -26.17 -0.94 -12.00
CA VAL A 147 -26.14 -0.07 -10.82
C VAL A 147 -26.95 -0.74 -9.71
N TYR A 148 -26.27 -1.10 -8.63
CA TYR A 148 -26.84 -1.73 -7.45
C TYR A 148 -26.89 -0.75 -6.29
N ALA A 149 -28.09 -0.44 -5.80
CA ALA A 149 -28.30 0.40 -4.64
C ALA A 149 -29.00 -0.43 -3.55
N PRO A 150 -28.27 -0.99 -2.57
CA PRO A 150 -28.87 -1.74 -1.47
C PRO A 150 -29.97 -0.95 -0.77
N THR A 151 -31.04 -1.60 -0.33
CA THR A 151 -32.12 -0.91 0.38
C THR A 151 -31.83 -0.89 1.88
N SER A 152 -31.71 0.30 2.47
CA SER A 152 -31.59 0.47 3.92
C SER A 152 -32.97 0.55 4.60
N ALA A 153 -33.03 0.17 5.88
CA ALA A 153 -34.16 0.48 6.74
C ALA A 153 -34.00 1.90 7.32
N TYR A 154 -34.24 2.90 6.48
CA TYR A 154 -34.05 4.31 6.83
C TYR A 154 -34.79 4.68 8.14
N GLY A 155 -34.09 5.36 9.05
CA GLY A 155 -34.65 5.81 10.33
C GLY A 155 -34.83 4.72 11.39
N SER A 156 -34.16 3.57 11.27
CA SER A 156 -34.14 2.53 12.32
C SER A 156 -33.60 3.08 13.65
N GLU A 157 -34.26 2.74 14.76
CA GLU A 157 -33.75 3.06 16.11
C GLU A 157 -32.44 2.33 16.44
N ASP A 158 -32.19 1.18 15.81
CA ASP A 158 -30.93 0.42 15.89
C ASP A 158 -30.10 0.59 14.59
N ALA A 159 -29.44 1.75 14.48
CA ALA A 159 -28.58 2.06 13.33
C ALA A 159 -27.42 1.05 13.16
N ALA A 160 -26.90 0.50 14.26
CA ALA A 160 -25.82 -0.48 14.19
C ALA A 160 -26.33 -1.81 13.62
N GLY A 161 -27.47 -2.32 14.09
CA GLY A 161 -28.10 -3.51 13.54
C GLY A 161 -28.46 -3.35 12.06
N ALA A 162 -29.02 -2.19 11.68
CA ALA A 162 -29.33 -1.87 10.29
C ALA A 162 -28.09 -1.86 9.39
N ALA A 163 -26.98 -1.25 9.85
CA ALA A 163 -25.70 -1.26 9.12
C ALA A 163 -25.15 -2.68 8.93
N HIS A 164 -25.15 -3.50 9.99
CA HIS A 164 -24.66 -4.88 9.90
C HIS A 164 -25.54 -5.76 8.99
N GLY A 165 -26.87 -5.57 9.03
CA GLY A 165 -27.81 -6.26 8.15
C GLY A 165 -27.55 -5.89 6.69
N LEU A 166 -27.51 -4.59 6.38
CA LEU A 166 -27.28 -4.09 5.04
C LEU A 166 -25.94 -4.55 4.46
N LEU A 167 -24.87 -4.49 5.26
CA LEU A 167 -23.54 -4.96 4.85
C LEU A 167 -23.55 -6.47 4.56
N ARG A 168 -24.23 -7.28 5.38
CA ARG A 168 -24.34 -8.71 5.14
C ARG A 168 -25.07 -9.01 3.84
N ASP A 169 -26.18 -8.31 3.59
CA ASP A 169 -27.00 -8.50 2.40
C ASP A 169 -26.26 -8.02 1.14
N ALA A 170 -25.59 -6.87 1.21
CA ALA A 170 -24.73 -6.37 0.14
C ALA A 170 -23.57 -7.34 -0.15
N LEU A 171 -22.88 -7.85 0.88
CA LEU A 171 -21.81 -8.82 0.71
C LEU A 171 -22.30 -10.11 0.06
N ALA A 172 -23.45 -10.64 0.50
CA ALA A 172 -24.04 -11.84 -0.10
C ALA A 172 -24.38 -11.63 -1.58
N ALA A 173 -24.97 -10.48 -1.91
CA ALA A 173 -25.30 -10.10 -3.29
C ALA A 173 -24.04 -9.97 -4.16
N LEU A 174 -22.98 -9.33 -3.66
CA LEU A 174 -21.70 -9.18 -4.36
C LEU A 174 -20.99 -10.53 -4.57
N GLN A 175 -21.02 -11.41 -3.56
CA GLN A 175 -20.43 -12.75 -3.68
C GLN A 175 -21.19 -13.60 -4.71
N ALA A 176 -22.52 -13.55 -4.71
CA ALA A 176 -23.33 -14.26 -5.71
C ALA A 176 -23.08 -13.71 -7.12
N TRP A 177 -23.01 -12.39 -7.28
CA TRP A 177 -22.68 -11.74 -8.54
C TRP A 177 -21.32 -12.16 -9.09
N LEU A 178 -20.28 -12.10 -8.26
CA LEU A 178 -18.91 -12.45 -8.66
C LEU A 178 -18.73 -13.94 -8.95
N ALA A 179 -19.59 -14.80 -8.39
CA ALA A 179 -19.57 -16.24 -8.66
C ALA A 179 -20.26 -16.61 -9.99
N ASP A 180 -21.02 -15.70 -10.60
CA ASP A 180 -21.76 -15.95 -11.84
C ASP A 180 -20.97 -15.49 -13.07
N GLU A 181 -20.47 -16.46 -13.84
CA GLU A 181 -19.67 -16.21 -15.05
C GLU A 181 -20.42 -15.42 -16.13
N ARG A 182 -21.76 -15.37 -16.09
CA ARG A 182 -22.58 -14.56 -17.02
C ARG A 182 -22.30 -13.05 -16.90
N HIS A 183 -21.71 -12.64 -15.79
CA HIS A 183 -21.43 -11.25 -15.46
C HIS A 183 -19.93 -10.90 -15.47
N ALA A 184 -19.07 -11.81 -15.95
CA ALA A 184 -17.62 -11.63 -15.95
C ALA A 184 -17.16 -10.34 -16.67
N ASP A 185 -17.86 -9.95 -17.74
CA ASP A 185 -17.56 -8.75 -18.52
C ASP A 185 -18.39 -7.52 -18.12
N ALA A 186 -19.28 -7.65 -17.11
CA ALA A 186 -20.18 -6.60 -16.67
C ALA A 186 -19.54 -5.72 -15.59
N THR A 187 -19.78 -4.41 -15.65
CA THR A 187 -19.38 -3.47 -14.60
C THR A 187 -20.49 -3.34 -13.58
N LEU A 188 -20.24 -3.77 -12.34
CA LEU A 188 -21.13 -3.54 -11.21
C LEU A 188 -20.73 -2.25 -10.47
N VAL A 189 -21.67 -1.31 -10.37
CA VAL A 189 -21.54 -0.06 -9.64
C VAL A 189 -22.39 -0.14 -8.39
N VAL A 190 -21.78 -0.10 -7.21
CA VAL A 190 -22.50 -0.02 -5.94
C VAL A 190 -22.75 1.44 -5.60
N ALA A 191 -24.02 1.82 -5.50
CA ALA A 191 -24.45 3.17 -5.22
C ALA A 191 -24.99 3.28 -3.79
N THR A 192 -24.36 4.14 -2.99
CA THR A 192 -24.78 4.50 -1.64
C THR A 192 -25.23 5.95 -1.59
N ARG A 193 -26.17 6.29 -0.69
CA ARG A 193 -26.65 7.67 -0.51
C ARG A 193 -26.65 8.04 0.96
N GLY A 194 -26.25 9.26 1.30
CA GLY A 194 -26.34 9.77 2.68
C GLY A 194 -25.48 9.01 3.70
N ALA A 195 -24.55 8.17 3.22
CA ALA A 195 -23.76 7.23 3.99
C ALA A 195 -22.68 7.92 4.85
N VAL A 196 -22.10 8.98 4.30
CA VAL A 196 -21.02 9.77 4.90
C VAL A 196 -21.21 11.23 4.52
N ALA A 197 -20.71 12.14 5.36
CA ALA A 197 -20.64 13.55 5.00
C ALA A 197 -19.52 13.75 3.98
N THR A 198 -19.87 14.26 2.80
CA THR A 198 -18.96 14.57 1.70
C THR A 198 -18.62 16.06 1.62
N GLY A 199 -19.45 16.92 2.21
CA GLY A 199 -19.19 18.35 2.40
C GLY A 199 -19.19 18.78 3.87
N ASP A 200 -18.62 19.95 4.15
CA ASP A 200 -18.70 20.55 5.48
C ASP A 200 -20.15 20.94 5.81
N GLY A 201 -20.66 20.46 6.95
CA GLY A 201 -22.03 20.73 7.40
C GLY A 201 -23.13 19.86 6.74
N GLU A 202 -22.75 18.82 5.98
CA GLU A 202 -23.71 17.85 5.44
C GLU A 202 -24.19 16.88 6.53
N ASP A 203 -25.51 16.73 6.65
CA ASP A 203 -26.11 15.77 7.57
C ASP A 203 -26.01 14.33 7.03
N VAL A 204 -25.49 13.42 7.86
CA VAL A 204 -25.49 11.99 7.57
C VAL A 204 -26.90 11.45 7.83
N THR A 205 -27.58 11.12 6.74
CA THR A 205 -29.01 10.76 6.74
C THR A 205 -29.22 9.25 6.72
N ASP A 206 -28.24 8.48 6.25
CA ASP A 206 -28.35 7.03 6.11
C ASP A 206 -27.04 6.31 6.43
N LEU A 207 -26.67 6.33 7.70
CA LEU A 207 -25.42 5.75 8.20
C LEU A 207 -25.31 4.24 7.93
N ALA A 208 -26.42 3.53 7.69
CA ALA A 208 -26.39 2.10 7.40
C ALA A 208 -25.55 1.77 6.16
N HIS A 209 -25.51 2.70 5.19
CA HIS A 209 -24.71 2.56 3.98
C HIS A 209 -23.21 2.82 4.15
N ALA A 210 -22.74 3.30 5.30
CA ALA A 210 -21.33 3.69 5.47
C ALA A 210 -20.34 2.52 5.37
N GLY A 211 -20.81 1.28 5.58
CA GLY A 211 -19.99 0.08 5.54
C GLY A 211 -20.05 -0.71 4.22
N VAL A 212 -20.91 -0.29 3.29
CA VAL A 212 -21.12 -0.90 1.97
C VAL A 212 -20.07 -0.40 0.99
#